data_AF-A0A7K3H135-F1
#
_entry.id   AF-A0A7K3H135-F1
#
_cell.length_a   1.000
_cell.length_b   1.000
_cell.length_c   1.000
_cell.angle_alpha   90.00
_cell.angle_beta   90.00
_cell.angle_gamma   90.00
#
_symmetry.space_group_name_H-M   'P 1'
#
loop_
_entity.id
_entity.type
_entity.pdbx_description
1 polymer ?
#
loop_
_entity_poly.entity_id
_entity_poly.type
_entity_poly.pdbx_seq_one_letter_code
_entity_poly.pdbx_strand_id
1 'polypeptide(L)'
;MSSIASRDIRDVIVPTGFGHTERKSREGRFVLEPDPKVVRELLTRYASLRIAHAERESPATARELADVSYTLCVMMATTGVHDAVAKADVLLLAKGRTAAEVPTADPDEERGLSLAV
;
A
#
# COMPACT_ATOMS: atom_id res chain seq x y z
N MET A 1 16.84 -8.31 -58.54
CA MET A 1 17.15 -8.87 -57.20
C MET A 1 18.39 -8.12 -56.70
N SER A 2 18.29 -6.84 -56.35
CA SER A 2 17.68 -6.30 -55.11
C SER A 2 18.52 -6.67 -53.87
N SER A 3 18.98 -5.78 -53.00
CA SER A 3 19.06 -4.30 -53.02
C SER A 3 20.15 -3.88 -52.02
N ILE A 4 20.93 -2.83 -52.29
CA ILE A 4 21.97 -2.37 -51.33
C ILE A 4 21.28 -1.55 -50.23
N ALA A 5 21.05 -2.18 -49.08
CA ALA A 5 20.53 -1.51 -47.90
C ALA A 5 21.65 -0.76 -47.18
N SER A 6 21.79 0.54 -47.44
CA SER A 6 22.61 1.44 -46.62
C SER A 6 22.16 1.36 -45.15
N ARG A 7 23.08 1.03 -44.24
CA ARG A 7 22.83 1.07 -42.81
C ARG A 7 23.39 2.37 -42.23
N ASP A 8 22.54 3.39 -42.28
CA ASP A 8 22.79 4.76 -41.83
C ASP A 8 23.13 4.76 -40.33
N ILE A 9 24.36 5.16 -39.97
CA ILE A 9 24.77 5.31 -38.57
C ILE A 9 24.26 6.67 -38.10
N ARG A 10 23.13 6.67 -37.38
CA ARG A 10 22.59 7.90 -36.78
C ARG A 10 23.11 8.11 -35.37
N ASP A 11 23.74 9.27 -35.26
CA ASP A 11 24.34 9.92 -34.12
C ASP A 11 23.52 9.86 -32.83
N VAL A 12 24.23 9.84 -31.70
CA VAL A 12 23.65 9.94 -30.36
C VAL A 12 23.38 11.41 -30.06
N ILE A 13 22.12 11.81 -30.11
CA ILE A 13 21.68 13.11 -29.57
C ILE A 13 20.64 12.86 -28.47
N VAL A 14 21.11 12.96 -27.22
CA VAL A 14 20.25 13.09 -26.04
C VAL A 14 19.56 14.45 -26.11
N PRO A 15 18.22 14.53 -26.10
CA PRO A 15 17.52 15.81 -25.99
C PRO A 15 17.68 16.37 -24.57
N THR A 16 18.65 17.25 -24.40
CA THR A 16 18.75 18.14 -23.24
C THR A 16 17.53 19.05 -23.20
N GLY A 17 16.76 18.97 -22.11
CA GLY A 17 15.85 20.04 -21.69
C GLY A 17 14.36 19.77 -21.94
N PHE A 18 13.67 19.32 -20.90
CA PHE A 18 12.40 19.94 -20.53
C PHE A 18 12.52 20.53 -19.13
N GLY A 19 12.63 21.87 -19.09
CA GLY A 19 12.76 22.62 -17.85
C GLY A 19 11.43 22.68 -17.11
N HIS A 20 11.10 21.64 -16.36
CA HIS A 20 10.27 21.76 -15.16
C HIS A 20 11.09 21.37 -13.94
N THR A 21 12.07 22.21 -13.61
CA THR A 21 12.37 22.46 -12.20
C THR A 21 11.25 23.30 -11.59
N GLU A 22 10.01 22.79 -11.64
CA GLU A 22 9.02 23.15 -10.65
C GLU A 22 9.50 22.52 -9.34
N ARG A 23 10.51 23.15 -8.72
CA ARG A 23 10.84 22.96 -7.32
C ARG A 23 9.75 23.61 -6.48
N LYS A 24 8.50 23.18 -6.69
CA LYS A 24 7.44 23.31 -5.72
C LYS A 24 8.01 22.73 -4.44
N SER A 25 8.16 23.58 -3.43
CA SER A 25 8.88 23.23 -2.21
C SER A 25 8.18 22.04 -1.54
N ARG A 26 8.65 20.82 -1.84
CA ARG A 26 8.34 19.64 -1.06
C ARG A 26 9.22 19.73 0.17
N GLU A 27 8.75 20.53 1.13
CA GLU A 27 9.01 20.33 2.56
C GLU A 27 8.35 18.99 2.97
N GLY A 28 8.87 17.92 2.37
CA GLY A 28 8.29 16.60 2.41
C GLY A 28 8.76 15.91 3.66
N ARG A 29 7.94 15.90 4.71
CA ARG A 29 8.11 14.95 5.79
C ARG A 29 7.94 13.54 5.21
N PHE A 30 9.06 12.87 4.96
CA PHE A 30 9.07 11.45 4.67
C PHE A 30 8.65 10.70 5.93
N VAL A 31 7.37 10.36 6.02
CA VAL A 31 6.83 9.53 7.09
C VAL A 31 6.91 8.08 6.65
N LEU A 32 7.53 7.24 7.47
CA LEU A 32 7.45 5.79 7.30
C LEU A 32 6.04 5.33 7.71
N GLU A 33 5.15 5.18 6.72
CA GLU A 33 3.86 4.55 6.93
C GLU A 33 3.99 3.02 6.81
N PRO A 34 3.35 2.23 7.69
CA PRO A 34 3.34 0.79 7.59
C PRO A 34 2.43 0.32 6.43
N ASP A 35 2.87 -0.70 5.70
CA ASP A 35 2.11 -1.24 4.58
C ASP A 35 0.82 -1.94 5.07
N PRO A 36 -0.37 -1.60 4.52
CA PRO A 36 -1.64 -2.12 5.02
C PRO A 36 -1.85 -3.61 4.76
N LYS A 37 -1.13 -4.24 3.82
CA LYS A 37 -1.14 -5.69 3.64
C LYS A 37 -0.34 -6.36 4.76
N VAL A 38 0.85 -5.86 5.06
CA VAL A 38 1.69 -6.37 6.17
C VAL A 38 0.97 -6.23 7.52
N VAL A 39 0.29 -5.11 7.76
CA VAL A 39 -0.51 -4.91 8.98
C VAL A 39 -1.64 -5.94 9.10
N ARG A 40 -2.37 -6.24 8.01
CA ARG A 40 -3.42 -7.28 8.00
C ARG A 40 -2.85 -8.67 8.29
N GLU A 41 -1.74 -9.05 7.65
CA GLU A 41 -1.07 -10.34 7.87
C GLU A 41 -0.63 -10.49 9.34
N LEU A 42 -0.08 -9.42 9.94
CA LEU A 42 0.35 -9.40 11.33
C LEU A 42 -0.84 -9.52 12.31
N LEU A 43 -1.96 -8.83 12.06
CA LEU A 43 -3.19 -8.94 12.84
C LEU A 43 -3.81 -10.34 12.75
N THR A 44 -3.82 -10.96 11.55
CA THR A 44 -4.29 -12.34 11.37
C THR A 44 -3.43 -13.32 12.18
N ARG A 45 -2.10 -13.21 12.12
CA ARG A 45 -1.19 -14.05 12.92
C ARG A 45 -1.39 -13.84 14.42
N TYR A 46 -1.55 -12.59 14.87
CA TYR A 46 -1.85 -12.26 16.26
C TYR A 46 -3.13 -12.96 16.74
N ALA A 47 -4.23 -12.87 15.97
CA ALA A 47 -5.50 -13.50 16.31
C ALA A 47 -5.37 -15.04 16.43
N SER A 48 -4.72 -15.69 15.46
CA SER A 48 -4.48 -17.15 15.50
C SER A 48 -3.67 -17.58 16.73
N LEU A 49 -2.62 -16.82 17.08
CA LEU A 49 -1.79 -17.10 18.26
C LEU A 49 -2.54 -16.83 19.58
N ARG A 50 -3.39 -15.80 19.63
CA ARG A 50 -4.28 -15.53 20.77
C ARG A 50 -5.25 -16.68 21.02
N ILE A 51 -5.82 -17.25 19.96
CA ILE A 51 -6.72 -18.42 20.05
C ILE A 51 -5.93 -19.63 20.55
N ALA A 52 -4.84 -20.01 19.87
CA ALA A 52 -4.05 -21.18 20.24
C ALA A 52 -3.50 -21.12 21.68
N HIS A 53 -3.07 -19.93 22.14
CA HIS A 53 -2.60 -19.72 23.51
C HIS A 53 -3.72 -19.85 24.55
N ALA A 54 -4.96 -19.45 24.22
CA ALA A 54 -6.13 -19.61 25.08
C ALA A 54 -6.68 -21.04 25.10
N GLU A 55 -6.59 -21.77 23.99
CA GLU A 55 -6.97 -23.19 23.89
C GLU A 55 -5.98 -24.09 24.65
N ARG A 56 -4.68 -23.85 24.48
CA ARG A 56 -3.63 -24.60 25.17
C ARG A 56 -2.39 -23.74 25.36
N GLU A 57 -2.21 -23.23 26.57
CA GLU A 57 -1.00 -22.51 26.92
C GLU A 57 0.25 -23.38 26.66
N SER A 58 1.18 -22.82 25.89
CA SER A 58 2.47 -23.43 25.60
C SER A 58 3.55 -22.34 25.58
N PRO A 59 4.77 -22.63 26.05
CA PRO A 59 5.84 -21.63 26.10
C PRO A 59 6.26 -21.16 24.69
N ALA A 60 6.10 -22.02 23.66
CA ALA A 60 6.36 -21.65 22.28
C ALA A 60 5.31 -20.64 21.77
N THR A 61 4.03 -20.95 21.95
CA THR A 61 2.92 -20.07 21.54
C THR A 61 2.92 -18.74 22.30
N ALA A 62 3.22 -18.77 23.60
CA ALA A 62 3.34 -17.56 24.43
C ALA A 62 4.48 -16.64 23.94
N ARG A 63 5.63 -17.22 23.57
CA ARG A 63 6.76 -16.47 23.02
C ARG A 63 6.44 -15.88 21.65
N GLU A 64 5.88 -16.68 20.73
CA GLU A 64 5.50 -16.20 19.41
C GLU A 64 4.44 -15.09 19.47
N LEU A 65 3.46 -15.23 20.38
CA LEU A 65 2.46 -14.20 20.66
C LEU A 65 3.10 -12.91 21.18
N ALA A 66 4.10 -13.00 22.06
CA ALA A 66 4.85 -11.85 22.54
C ALA A 66 5.65 -11.16 21.42
N ASP A 67 6.33 -11.93 20.56
CA ASP A 67 7.11 -11.41 19.43
C ASP A 67 6.21 -10.66 18.41
N VAL A 68 5.04 -11.22 18.10
CA VAL A 68 4.02 -10.59 17.24
C VAL A 68 3.44 -9.33 17.90
N SER A 69 3.12 -9.39 19.20
CA SER A 69 2.62 -8.24 19.96
C SER A 69 3.62 -7.09 19.98
N TYR A 70 4.90 -7.38 20.22
CA TYR A 70 5.98 -6.40 20.20
C TYR A 70 6.15 -5.78 18.82
N THR A 71 6.12 -6.60 17.76
CA THR A 71 6.20 -6.13 16.37
C THR A 71 5.07 -5.15 16.06
N LEU A 72 3.84 -5.44 16.49
CA LEU A 72 2.69 -4.57 16.29
C LEU A 72 2.83 -3.25 17.07
N CYS A 73 3.26 -3.29 18.33
CA CYS A 73 3.54 -2.09 19.14
C CYS A 73 4.60 -1.18 18.46
N VAL A 74 5.72 -1.74 18.01
CA VAL A 74 6.77 -0.97 17.32
C VAL A 74 6.26 -0.39 16.00
N MET A 75 5.59 -1.20 15.17
CA MET A 75 5.06 -0.78 13.86
C MET A 75 4.00 0.32 13.99
N MET A 76 3.20 0.29 15.04
CA MET A 76 2.18 1.29 15.34
C MET A 76 2.71 2.46 16.19
N ALA A 77 3.96 2.42 16.66
CA ALA A 77 4.51 3.35 17.64
C ALA A 77 3.60 3.53 18.87
N THR A 78 3.26 2.42 19.53
CA THR A 78 2.48 2.36 20.78
C THR A 78 3.22 1.55 21.84
N THR A 79 2.79 1.64 23.10
CA THR A 79 3.43 0.93 24.24
C THR A 79 2.71 -0.36 24.63
N GLY A 80 1.50 -0.61 24.11
CA GLY A 80 0.67 -1.75 24.49
C GLY A 80 -0.13 -2.31 23.32
N VAL A 81 -0.30 -3.64 23.30
CA VAL A 81 -0.85 -4.36 22.15
C VAL A 81 -2.29 -3.98 21.82
N HIS A 82 -3.12 -3.65 22.82
CA HIS A 82 -4.50 -3.18 22.59
C HIS A 82 -4.56 -1.84 21.85
N ASP A 83 -3.69 -0.89 22.23
CA ASP A 83 -3.55 0.40 21.54
C ASP A 83 -2.96 0.22 20.13
N ALA A 84 -2.03 -0.74 19.99
CA ALA A 84 -1.47 -1.12 18.69
C ALA A 84 -2.55 -1.66 17.73
N VAL A 85 -3.40 -2.60 18.19
CA VAL A 85 -4.52 -3.13 17.39
C VAL A 85 -5.50 -2.02 17.01
N ALA A 86 -5.95 -1.20 17.97
CA ALA A 86 -6.89 -0.12 17.70
C ALA A 86 -6.35 0.89 16.67
N LYS A 87 -5.06 1.25 16.77
CA LYS A 87 -4.38 2.15 15.82
C LYS A 87 -4.19 1.51 14.45
N ALA A 88 -3.93 0.20 14.39
CA ALA A 88 -3.87 -0.56 13.15
C ALA A 88 -5.23 -0.60 12.43
N ASP A 89 -6.33 -0.84 13.15
CA ASP A 89 -7.68 -0.86 12.58
C ASP A 89 -8.07 0.52 12.00
N VAL A 90 -7.77 1.61 12.72
CA VAL A 90 -7.98 2.98 12.23
C VAL A 90 -7.16 3.26 10.95
N LEU A 91 -5.90 2.80 10.90
CA LEU A 91 -5.05 2.92 9.71
C LEU A 91 -5.62 2.13 8.52
N LEU A 92 -6.05 0.89 8.74
CA LEU A 92 -6.64 0.05 7.70
C LEU A 92 -7.95 0.65 7.16
N LEU A 93 -8.80 1.19 8.03
CA LEU A 93 -10.03 1.89 7.64
C LEU A 93 -9.75 3.19 6.86
N ALA A 94 -8.68 3.91 7.20
CA ALA A 94 -8.24 5.09 6.43
C ALA A 94 -7.76 4.70 5.03
N LYS A 95 -6.84 3.74 4.91
CA LYS A 95 -6.32 3.27 3.61
C LYS A 95 -7.39 2.61 2.74
N GLY A 96 -8.37 1.93 3.35
CA GLY A 96 -9.50 1.33 2.65
C GLY A 96 -10.41 2.37 1.97
N ARG A 97 -10.66 3.51 2.62
CA ARG A 97 -11.43 4.61 2.02
C ARG A 97 -10.71 5.25 0.83
N THR A 98 -9.42 5.56 0.97
CA THR A 98 -8.61 6.12 -0.14
C THR A 98 -8.57 5.20 -1.37
N ALA A 99 -8.68 3.88 -1.19
CA ALA A 99 -8.78 2.93 -2.30
C ALA A 99 -10.18 2.91 -2.98
N ALA A 100 -11.24 3.18 -2.23
CA ALA A 100 -12.61 3.29 -2.76
C ALA A 100 -12.90 4.66 -3.41
N GLU A 101 -12.16 5.70 -3.00
CA GLU A 101 -12.25 7.08 -3.50
C GLU A 101 -11.56 7.30 -4.86
N VAL A 102 -11.20 6.23 -5.58
CA VAL A 102 -10.78 6.27 -6.99
C VAL A 102 -11.89 5.71 -7.90
N PRO A 103 -13.00 6.44 -8.12
CA PRO A 103 -13.72 6.30 -9.37
C PRO A 103 -12.76 6.68 -10.50
N THR A 104 -12.52 5.75 -11.43
CA THR A 104 -12.17 6.13 -12.79
C THR A 104 -13.40 6.83 -13.38
N ALA A 105 -13.46 8.14 -13.18
CA ALA A 105 -14.44 8.98 -13.83
C ALA A 105 -14.05 9.11 -15.30
N ASP A 106 -14.52 8.15 -16.11
CA ASP A 106 -14.77 8.37 -17.53
C ASP A 106 -16.04 9.24 -17.64
N PRO A 107 -15.95 10.49 -18.14
CA PRO A 107 -17.08 11.40 -18.26
C PRO A 107 -17.56 11.50 -19.72
N ASP A 108 -17.81 10.34 -20.35
CA ASP A 108 -18.43 10.09 -21.68
C ASP A 108 -18.37 8.56 -21.90
N GLU A 109 -19.25 7.81 -22.57
CA GLU A 109 -20.65 7.99 -22.98
C GLU A 109 -21.48 6.90 -22.22
N GLU A 110 -22.82 6.86 -22.18
CA GLU A 110 -23.89 7.62 -22.85
C GLU A 110 -25.08 7.72 -21.86
N ARG A 111 -26.03 8.61 -22.12
CA ARG A 111 -27.29 8.77 -21.38
C ARG A 111 -28.50 8.55 -22.31
N GLY A 112 -28.59 7.37 -22.91
CA GLY A 112 -29.69 7.01 -23.80
C GLY A 112 -30.04 5.53 -23.81
N LEU A 113 -31.24 5.22 -23.31
CA LEU A 113 -32.14 4.16 -23.78
C LEU A 113 -33.41 4.23 -22.93
N SER A 114 -34.30 5.16 -23.31
CA SER A 114 -35.60 5.35 -22.67
C SER A 114 -36.45 4.08 -22.79
N LEU A 115 -37.04 3.67 -21.68
CA LEU A 115 -38.06 2.64 -21.61
C LEU A 115 -39.28 3.06 -22.45
N ALA A 116 -39.52 2.39 -23.56
CA ALA A 116 -40.78 2.47 -24.30
C ALA A 116 -41.75 1.39 -23.79
N VAL A 117 -42.99 1.79 -23.57
CA VAL A 117 -44.13 0.95 -23.12
C VAL A 117 -44.91 0.39 -24.30
#